data_AF-A0A372QCN5-F1
#
_entry.id   AF-A0A372QCN5-F1
#
_cell.length_a   1.000
_cell.length_b   1.000
_cell.length_c   1.000
_cell.angle_alpha   90.00
_cell.angle_beta   90.00
_cell.angle_gamma   90.00
#
_symmetry.space_group_name_H-M   'P 1'
#
loop_
_entity.id
_entity.type
_entity.pdbx_description
1 polymer ?
#
loop_
_entity_poly.entity_id
_entity_poly.type
_entity_poly.pdbx_seq_one_letter_code
_entity_poly.pdbx_strand_id
1 'polypeptide(L)'
;MIIKKRAGLVRSTPNFVLFDKDLYGVKHIYDMQLEMICKNLLYQANGNIKLKNLFKIKMLQEQKRIWTSKCLGDLKLSTTTKNNWIISAIRILNTENIFLCDHELTKEKDTYMITGGKIDLIDLLEKKTFIKSASSRKNKRILFLENLLEADSSFMLKWKHMCKELGMNTKGRVPSWFKEIEK
;
A
#
# COMPACT_ATOMS: atom_id res chain seq x y z
N MET A 1 18.57 -29.16 15.74
CA MET A 1 17.92 -27.90 16.15
C MET A 1 18.81 -27.21 17.19
N ILE A 2 19.40 -26.08 16.83
CA ILE A 2 20.46 -25.40 17.62
C ILE A 2 19.97 -25.03 19.03
N ILE A 3 18.71 -24.61 19.14
CA ILE A 3 18.09 -24.20 20.41
C ILE A 3 18.04 -25.36 21.41
N LYS A 4 17.57 -26.55 21.00
CA LYS A 4 17.53 -27.73 21.89
C LYS A 4 18.91 -28.11 22.43
N LYS A 5 19.93 -28.09 21.55
CA LYS A 5 21.32 -28.39 21.95
C LYS A 5 21.83 -27.38 22.98
N ARG A 6 21.53 -26.09 22.82
CA ARG A 6 21.90 -25.04 23.78
C ARG A 6 21.10 -25.11 25.08
N ALA A 7 19.86 -25.56 25.02
CA ALA A 7 18.98 -25.75 26.17
C ALA A 7 19.29 -27.02 26.98
N GLY A 8 20.24 -27.87 26.54
CA GLY A 8 20.55 -29.15 27.18
C GLY A 8 19.53 -30.26 26.88
N LEU A 9 18.64 -30.05 25.91
CA LEU A 9 17.60 -31.00 25.56
C LEU A 9 18.09 -32.03 24.52
N VAL A 10 17.61 -33.27 24.68
CA VAL A 10 17.84 -34.34 23.73
C VAL A 10 17.19 -33.99 22.38
N ARG A 11 17.78 -34.44 21.26
CA ARG A 11 17.28 -34.12 19.92
C ARG A 11 15.82 -34.57 19.71
N SER A 12 15.42 -35.66 20.37
CA SER A 12 14.08 -36.25 20.33
C SER A 12 13.04 -35.52 21.17
N THR A 13 13.44 -34.59 22.06
CA THR A 13 12.48 -33.83 22.87
C THR A 13 11.50 -33.10 21.95
N PRO A 14 10.18 -33.21 22.16
CA PRO A 14 9.20 -32.53 21.33
C PRO A 14 9.41 -31.01 21.27
N ASN A 15 9.07 -30.37 20.15
CA ASN A 15 9.26 -28.92 19.98
C ASN A 15 8.34 -28.08 20.90
N PHE A 16 7.17 -28.60 21.30
CA PHE A 16 6.24 -27.85 22.15
C PHE A 16 6.85 -27.47 23.51
N VAL A 17 7.74 -28.30 24.04
CA VAL A 17 8.50 -28.07 25.30
C VAL A 17 9.27 -26.74 25.27
N LEU A 18 9.68 -26.29 24.09
CA LEU A 18 10.41 -25.03 23.93
C LEU A 18 9.49 -23.81 23.99
N PHE A 19 8.26 -23.94 23.49
CA PHE A 19 7.33 -22.81 23.33
C PHE A 19 6.38 -22.65 24.52
N ASP A 20 6.25 -23.69 25.33
CA ASP A 20 5.46 -23.69 26.56
C ASP A 20 6.01 -22.65 27.56
N LYS A 21 5.14 -21.75 28.03
CA LYS A 21 5.50 -20.64 28.93
C LYS A 21 5.99 -21.12 30.30
N ASP A 22 5.49 -22.26 30.78
CA ASP A 22 5.83 -22.81 32.08
C ASP A 22 7.13 -23.63 32.05
N LEU A 23 7.67 -23.87 30.84
CA LEU A 23 8.93 -24.56 30.61
C LEU A 23 10.00 -23.56 30.15
N TYR A 24 10.32 -23.53 28.85
CA TYR A 24 11.36 -22.64 28.33
C TYR A 24 10.82 -21.31 27.79
N GLY A 25 9.54 -21.23 27.44
CA GLY A 25 8.87 -19.99 27.02
C GLY A 25 9.51 -19.28 25.81
N VAL A 26 10.20 -20.01 24.95
CA VAL A 26 10.87 -19.44 23.77
C VAL A 26 9.81 -18.96 22.78
N LYS A 27 9.93 -17.74 22.26
CA LYS A 27 9.05 -17.26 21.20
C LYS A 27 9.34 -18.00 19.88
N HIS A 28 8.32 -18.20 19.05
CA HIS A 28 8.55 -18.65 17.69
C HIS A 28 9.39 -17.62 16.92
N ILE A 29 10.30 -18.11 16.08
CA ILE A 29 11.18 -17.27 15.27
C ILE A 29 10.36 -16.36 14.36
N TYR A 30 9.26 -16.87 13.83
CA TYR A 30 8.33 -16.11 12.99
C TYR A 30 7.73 -14.91 13.75
N ASP A 31 7.21 -15.12 14.95
CA ASP A 31 6.66 -14.06 15.80
C ASP A 31 7.71 -13.01 16.16
N MET A 32 8.94 -13.46 16.47
CA MET A 32 10.07 -12.54 16.70
C MET A 32 10.40 -11.69 15.47
N GLN A 33 10.31 -12.27 14.27
CA GLN A 33 10.52 -11.53 13.02
C GLN A 33 9.41 -10.49 12.80
N LEU A 34 8.14 -10.83 13.06
CA LEU A 34 7.03 -9.89 12.99
C LEU A 34 7.21 -8.74 13.99
N GLU A 35 7.52 -9.04 15.26
CA GLU A 35 7.80 -8.01 16.28
C GLU A 35 8.93 -7.07 15.85
N MET A 36 10.00 -7.62 15.28
CA MET A 36 11.14 -6.84 14.78
C MET A 36 10.73 -5.91 13.63
N ILE A 37 9.94 -6.40 12.68
CA ILE A 37 9.43 -5.61 11.55
C ILE A 37 8.57 -4.45 12.08
N CYS A 38 7.62 -4.73 12.97
CA CYS A 38 6.76 -3.72 13.59
C CYS A 38 7.59 -2.63 14.30
N LYS A 39 8.52 -3.03 15.17
CA LYS A 39 9.39 -2.11 15.92
C LYS A 39 10.22 -1.23 15.00
N ASN A 40 10.83 -1.81 13.97
CA ASN A 40 11.64 -1.05 13.01
C ASN A 40 10.79 -0.05 12.22
N LEU A 41 9.58 -0.43 11.84
CA LEU A 41 8.69 0.43 11.08
C LEU A 41 8.22 1.63 11.93
N LEU A 42 7.82 1.37 13.18
CA LEU A 42 7.50 2.41 14.15
C LEU A 42 8.70 3.30 14.44
N TYR A 43 9.91 2.75 14.55
CA TYR A 43 11.12 3.53 14.74
C TYR A 43 11.41 4.46 13.56
N GLN A 44 11.20 4.01 12.32
CA GLN A 44 11.35 4.85 11.13
C GLN A 44 10.29 5.96 11.06
N ALA A 45 9.04 5.63 11.44
CA ALA A 45 7.93 6.58 11.43
C ALA A 45 7.97 7.59 12.59
N ASN A 46 8.45 7.19 13.77
CA ASN A 46 8.41 7.99 15.00
C ASN A 46 9.79 8.48 15.49
N GLY A 47 10.87 8.09 14.82
CA GLY A 47 12.24 8.42 15.20
C GLY A 47 12.61 9.89 15.04
N ASN A 48 13.90 10.16 14.83
CA ASN A 48 14.40 11.54 14.67
C ASN A 48 13.80 12.23 13.43
N ILE A 49 13.93 13.56 13.35
CA ILE A 49 13.34 14.38 12.28
C ILE A 49 13.77 13.90 10.87
N LYS A 50 15.02 13.43 10.73
CA LYS A 50 15.58 12.95 9.45
C LYS A 50 14.95 11.63 9.02
N LEU A 51 14.79 10.69 9.94
CA LEU A 51 14.14 9.40 9.70
C LEU A 51 12.66 9.60 9.34
N LYS A 52 11.95 10.46 10.08
CA LYS A 52 10.57 10.84 9.76
C LYS A 52 10.44 11.40 8.34
N ASN A 53 11.33 12.31 7.96
CA ASN A 53 11.34 12.90 6.62
C ASN A 53 11.64 11.84 5.55
N LEU A 54 12.60 10.95 5.80
CA LEU A 54 12.94 9.86 4.87
C LEU A 54 11.80 8.86 4.71
N PHE A 55 11.12 8.51 5.80
CA PHE A 55 9.93 7.68 5.81
C PHE A 55 8.80 8.33 4.97
N LYS A 56 8.51 9.61 5.22
CA LYS A 56 7.52 10.40 4.46
C LYS A 56 7.87 10.46 2.96
N ILE A 57 9.12 10.70 2.61
CA ILE A 57 9.57 10.74 1.20
C ILE A 57 9.34 9.38 0.53
N LYS A 58 9.72 8.28 1.18
CA LYS A 58 9.52 6.93 0.63
C LYS A 58 8.03 6.61 0.45
N MET A 59 7.18 6.94 1.43
CA MET A 59 5.74 6.75 1.32
C MET A 59 5.14 7.57 0.17
N LEU A 60 5.53 8.84 0.02
CA LEU A 60 5.06 9.70 -1.08
C LEU A 60 5.55 9.21 -2.46
N GLN A 61 6.77 8.69 -2.56
CA GLN A 61 7.29 8.11 -3.81
C GLN A 61 6.46 6.90 -4.24
N GLU A 62 6.11 6.03 -3.30
CA GLU A 62 5.30 4.84 -3.53
C GLU A 62 3.85 5.22 -3.90
N GLN A 63 3.28 6.20 -3.20
CA GLN A 63 1.95 6.74 -3.50
C GLN A 63 1.90 7.33 -4.91
N LYS A 64 2.95 8.07 -5.32
CA LYS A 64 3.09 8.61 -6.69
C LYS A 64 3.35 7.52 -7.74
N ARG A 65 3.93 6.37 -7.36
CA ARG A 65 4.15 5.25 -8.30
C ARG A 65 2.85 4.51 -8.58
N ILE A 66 2.07 4.23 -7.53
CA ILE A 66 0.78 3.56 -7.63
C ILE A 66 -0.30 4.53 -8.14
N TRP A 67 -0.09 5.83 -7.94
CA TRP A 67 -1.02 6.92 -8.27
C TRP A 67 -2.38 6.69 -7.61
N THR A 68 -2.35 6.73 -6.28
CA THR A 68 -3.47 6.48 -5.36
C THR A 68 -3.67 7.63 -4.39
N SER A 69 -4.93 7.96 -4.11
CA SER A 69 -5.39 8.85 -3.06
C SER A 69 -5.44 8.15 -1.68
N LYS A 70 -5.72 6.83 -1.66
CA LYS A 70 -5.80 6.01 -0.45
C LYS A 70 -4.46 5.84 0.26
N CYS A 71 -4.52 5.67 1.57
CA CYS A 71 -3.37 5.36 2.41
C CYS A 71 -2.73 4.02 2.02
N LEU A 72 -1.40 4.02 1.90
CA LEU A 72 -0.64 2.82 1.59
C LEU A 72 -0.68 1.77 2.71
N GLY A 73 -0.94 2.20 3.95
CA GLY A 73 -1.06 1.30 5.11
C GLY A 73 -2.15 0.25 4.92
N ASP A 74 -3.28 0.63 4.36
CA ASP A 74 -4.46 -0.25 4.21
C ASP A 74 -4.58 -0.87 2.81
N LEU A 75 -3.72 -0.45 1.88
CA LEU A 75 -3.77 -0.91 0.51
C LEU A 75 -3.27 -2.34 0.40
N LYS A 76 -4.21 -3.29 0.30
CA LYS A 76 -3.97 -4.68 -0.11
C LYS A 76 -3.59 -4.75 -1.60
N LEU A 77 -2.45 -4.14 -1.97
CA LEU A 77 -1.88 -4.21 -3.31
C LEU A 77 -0.93 -5.39 -3.43
N SER A 78 -1.13 -6.19 -4.47
CA SER A 78 -0.29 -7.35 -4.78
C SER A 78 1.00 -7.00 -5.52
N THR A 79 1.37 -5.72 -5.63
CA THR A 79 2.51 -5.28 -6.44
C THR A 79 3.84 -5.79 -5.91
N THR A 80 4.63 -6.39 -6.80
CA THR A 80 6.03 -6.76 -6.56
C THR A 80 6.88 -5.50 -6.61
N THR A 81 7.05 -4.83 -5.47
CA THR A 81 7.98 -3.71 -5.36
C THR A 81 9.39 -4.26 -5.16
N LYS A 82 10.16 -4.34 -6.25
CA LYS A 82 11.60 -4.56 -6.12
C LYS A 82 12.16 -3.29 -5.48
N ASN A 83 12.68 -3.40 -4.26
CA ASN A 83 13.58 -2.43 -3.59
C ASN A 83 12.99 -1.44 -2.55
N ASN A 84 11.76 -1.62 -2.07
CA ASN A 84 11.27 -0.83 -0.92
C ASN A 84 10.92 -1.71 0.28
N TRP A 85 11.85 -1.79 1.24
CA TRP A 85 11.66 -2.57 2.47
C TRP A 85 10.42 -2.13 3.27
N ILE A 86 10.09 -0.83 3.29
CA ILE A 86 8.93 -0.31 4.04
C ILE A 86 7.64 -0.92 3.49
N ILE A 87 7.46 -0.92 2.17
CA ILE A 87 6.25 -1.49 1.55
C ILE A 87 6.21 -3.00 1.71
N SER A 88 7.35 -3.68 1.59
CA SER A 88 7.42 -5.12 1.86
C SER A 88 7.04 -5.46 3.30
N ALA A 89 7.50 -4.65 4.27
CA ALA A 89 7.12 -4.77 5.67
C ALA A 89 5.61 -4.57 5.87
N ILE A 90 5.05 -3.48 5.34
CA ILE A 90 3.59 -3.20 5.38
C ILE A 90 2.80 -4.38 4.80
N ARG A 91 3.27 -4.97 3.69
CA ARG A 91 2.61 -6.12 3.08
C ARG A 91 2.59 -7.35 3.99
N ILE A 92 3.70 -7.66 4.66
CA ILE A 92 3.79 -8.77 5.61
C ILE A 92 2.86 -8.51 6.80
N LEU A 93 2.76 -7.28 7.28
CA LEU A 93 1.83 -6.94 8.36
C LEU A 93 0.38 -7.07 7.92
N ASN A 94 0.04 -6.62 6.71
CA ASN A 94 -1.30 -6.74 6.14
C ASN A 94 -1.73 -8.20 5.90
N THR A 95 -0.81 -9.15 5.68
CA THR A 95 -1.16 -10.58 5.61
C THR A 95 -1.53 -11.15 6.98
N GLU A 96 -0.96 -10.61 8.05
CA GLU A 96 -1.27 -10.97 9.44
C GLU A 96 -2.40 -10.11 10.04
N ASN A 97 -3.12 -9.33 9.20
CA ASN A 97 -4.17 -8.38 9.61
C ASN A 97 -3.70 -7.31 10.62
N ILE A 98 -2.42 -6.94 10.59
CA ILE A 98 -1.86 -5.84 11.36
C ILE A 98 -1.80 -4.60 10.47
N PHE A 99 -2.59 -3.58 10.80
CA PHE A 99 -2.64 -2.32 10.06
C PHE A 99 -1.88 -1.22 10.81
N LEU A 100 -1.24 -0.31 10.05
CA LEU A 100 -0.44 0.78 10.60
C LEU A 100 -1.21 2.08 10.80
N CYS A 101 -2.28 2.24 10.04
CA CYS A 101 -3.09 3.44 10.07
C CYS A 101 -4.47 3.04 10.57
N ASP A 102 -4.89 3.67 11.66
CA ASP A 102 -6.26 3.58 12.12
C ASP A 102 -6.96 4.89 11.72
N HIS A 103 -7.62 4.86 10.57
CA HIS A 103 -8.36 6.00 10.04
C HIS A 103 -9.68 6.27 10.81
N GLU A 104 -10.04 5.43 11.80
CA GLU A 104 -11.20 5.67 12.66
C GLU A 104 -10.87 6.68 13.78
N LEU A 105 -9.61 6.76 14.20
CA LEU A 105 -9.15 7.63 15.29
C LEU A 105 -8.70 9.02 14.81
N THR A 106 -8.13 9.14 13.61
CA THR A 106 -7.68 10.42 13.02
C THR A 106 -8.69 10.96 12.02
N LYS A 107 -9.77 11.58 12.52
CA LYS A 107 -10.68 12.42 11.69
C LYS A 107 -10.01 13.70 11.18
N GLU A 108 -8.81 14.01 11.64
CA GLU A 108 -7.98 15.04 11.04
C GLU A 108 -7.59 14.58 9.65
N LYS A 109 -8.01 15.32 8.62
CA LYS A 109 -7.67 15.06 7.21
C LYS A 109 -6.17 14.90 7.06
N ASP A 110 -5.71 13.66 7.15
CA ASP A 110 -4.30 13.34 7.20
C ASP A 110 -3.61 13.87 5.95
N THR A 111 -2.54 14.63 6.15
CA THR A 111 -1.71 15.31 5.13
C THR A 111 -1.13 14.42 4.03
N TYR A 112 -1.47 13.13 4.03
CA TYR A 112 -1.03 12.11 3.09
C TYR A 112 -2.11 11.67 2.10
N MET A 113 -3.38 12.04 2.32
CA MET A 113 -4.45 11.77 1.35
C MET A 113 -4.55 12.91 0.35
N ILE A 114 -4.62 12.57 -0.94
CA ILE A 114 -4.95 13.55 -1.97
C ILE A 114 -6.46 13.80 -1.84
N THR A 115 -6.86 14.99 -1.44
CA THR A 115 -8.27 15.40 -1.39
C THR A 115 -8.66 16.03 -2.71
N GLY A 116 -9.76 15.59 -3.34
CA GLY A 116 -10.22 16.20 -4.59
C GLY A 116 -11.49 15.63 -5.21
N GLY A 117 -11.83 14.35 -4.97
CA GLY A 117 -13.04 13.72 -5.49
C GLY A 117 -13.77 12.88 -4.46
N LYS A 118 -15.01 12.49 -4.77
CA LYS A 118 -15.87 11.64 -3.91
C LYS A 118 -15.65 10.16 -4.20
N ILE A 119 -15.30 9.80 -5.43
CA ILE A 119 -15.14 8.40 -5.86
C ILE A 119 -13.73 8.14 -6.38
N ASP A 120 -12.98 7.29 -5.67
CA ASP A 120 -11.65 6.84 -6.06
C ASP A 120 -11.71 5.80 -7.18
N LEU A 121 -10.86 5.95 -8.20
CA LEU A 121 -10.75 4.95 -9.28
C LEU A 121 -10.26 3.56 -8.79
N ILE A 122 -9.73 3.48 -7.56
CA ILE A 122 -9.32 2.21 -6.94
C ILE A 122 -10.53 1.32 -6.69
N ASP A 123 -11.68 1.92 -6.38
CA ASP A 123 -12.89 1.17 -6.04
C ASP A 123 -13.66 0.72 -7.28
N LEU A 124 -13.39 1.35 -8.43
CA LEU A 124 -14.02 1.03 -9.71
C LEU A 124 -13.20 0.05 -10.56
N LEU A 125 -11.87 0.07 -10.43
CA LEU A 125 -10.97 -0.73 -11.26
C LEU A 125 -10.51 -2.02 -10.56
N GLU A 126 -10.34 -3.08 -11.33
CA GLU A 126 -9.65 -4.27 -10.83
C GLU A 126 -8.22 -3.93 -10.41
N LYS A 127 -7.75 -4.52 -9.30
CA LYS A 127 -6.40 -4.26 -8.75
C LYS A 127 -5.29 -4.38 -9.81
N LYS A 128 -5.38 -5.37 -10.70
CA LYS A 128 -4.39 -5.61 -11.76
C LYS A 128 -4.38 -4.48 -12.81
N THR A 129 -5.54 -4.00 -13.23
CA THR A 129 -5.67 -2.96 -14.25
C THR A 129 -5.37 -1.58 -13.65
N PHE A 130 -5.71 -1.37 -12.38
CA PHE A 130 -5.35 -0.18 -11.61
C PHE A 130 -3.83 0.02 -11.56
N ILE A 131 -3.06 -1.01 -11.21
CA ILE A 131 -1.60 -0.92 -11.12
C ILE A 131 -0.96 -0.65 -12.49
N LYS A 132 -1.38 -1.38 -13.53
CA LYS A 132 -0.82 -1.22 -14.90
C LYS A 132 -1.14 0.16 -15.49
N SER A 133 -2.28 0.73 -15.14
CA SER A 133 -2.72 2.03 -15.66
C SER A 133 -2.10 3.24 -14.94
N ALA A 134 -1.34 3.04 -13.85
CA ALA A 134 -0.81 4.12 -13.01
C ALA A 134 -0.04 5.19 -13.80
N SER A 135 0.87 4.81 -14.70
CA SER A 135 1.62 5.77 -15.52
C SER A 135 0.72 6.59 -16.46
N SER A 136 -0.28 5.94 -17.07
CA SER A 136 -1.24 6.61 -17.95
C SER A 136 -2.10 7.61 -17.17
N ARG A 137 -2.61 7.20 -16.00
CA ARG A 137 -3.44 8.04 -15.12
C ARG A 137 -2.64 9.21 -14.56
N LYS A 138 -1.39 8.97 -14.16
CA LYS A 138 -0.46 9.99 -13.67
C LYS A 138 -0.17 11.08 -14.69
N ASN A 139 0.17 10.70 -15.93
CA ASN A 139 0.44 11.67 -16.99
C ASN A 139 -0.77 12.56 -17.29
N LYS A 140 -1.98 12.06 -17.04
CA LYS A 140 -3.24 12.78 -17.21
C LYS A 140 -3.80 13.40 -15.93
N ARG A 141 -3.10 13.23 -14.80
CA ARG A 141 -3.52 13.69 -13.47
C ARG A 141 -4.91 13.19 -13.06
N ILE A 142 -5.27 11.98 -13.47
CA ILE A 142 -6.57 11.36 -13.20
C ILE A 142 -6.44 10.49 -11.94
N LEU A 143 -7.22 10.79 -10.91
CA LEU A 143 -7.25 10.06 -9.64
C LEU A 143 -8.66 9.64 -9.26
N PHE A 144 -9.62 10.53 -9.49
CA PHE A 144 -11.03 10.34 -9.15
C PHE A 144 -11.90 10.21 -10.40
N LEU A 145 -13.12 9.70 -10.21
CA LEU A 145 -14.11 9.59 -11.28
C LEU A 145 -14.52 10.98 -11.79
N GLU A 146 -14.60 11.98 -10.92
CA GLU A 146 -14.99 13.35 -11.27
C GLU A 146 -14.04 13.98 -12.29
N ASN A 147 -12.78 13.55 -12.31
CA ASN A 147 -11.81 14.01 -13.33
C ASN A 147 -12.12 13.46 -14.73
N LEU A 148 -13.06 12.52 -14.86
CA LEU A 148 -13.49 11.90 -16.11
C LEU A 148 -14.90 12.36 -16.52
N LEU A 149 -15.60 13.11 -15.67
CA LEU A 149 -16.95 13.57 -15.93
C LEU A 149 -16.96 14.96 -16.58
N GLU A 150 -18.00 15.25 -17.33
CA GLU A 150 -18.32 16.60 -17.80
C GLU A 150 -18.68 17.53 -16.63
N ALA A 151 -18.70 18.85 -16.87
CA ALA A 151 -18.99 19.86 -15.85
C ALA A 151 -20.31 19.59 -15.09
N ASP A 152 -21.29 19.01 -15.78
CA ASP A 152 -22.61 18.69 -15.24
C ASP A 152 -22.66 17.33 -14.51
N SER A 153 -21.53 16.63 -14.38
CA SER A 153 -21.38 15.31 -13.74
C SER A 153 -22.28 14.19 -14.31
N SER A 154 -22.96 14.46 -15.42
CA SER A 154 -24.02 13.60 -15.97
C SER A 154 -23.48 12.57 -16.96
N PHE A 155 -22.41 12.91 -17.67
CA PHE A 155 -21.79 12.06 -18.68
C PHE A 155 -20.28 12.02 -18.53
N MET A 156 -19.68 10.89 -18.92
CA MET A 156 -18.24 10.71 -18.99
C MET A 156 -17.68 11.36 -20.26
N LEU A 157 -16.61 12.14 -20.13
CA LEU A 157 -15.92 12.75 -21.26
C LEU A 157 -15.38 11.67 -22.20
N LYS A 158 -15.65 11.76 -23.51
CA LYS A 158 -15.00 10.84 -24.47
C LYS A 158 -13.49 11.02 -24.39
N TRP A 159 -12.74 9.92 -24.46
CA TRP A 159 -11.28 9.91 -24.35
C TRP A 159 -10.56 10.99 -25.18
N LYS A 160 -11.01 11.23 -26.41
CA LYS A 160 -10.42 12.23 -27.31
C LYS A 160 -10.66 13.67 -26.84
N HIS A 161 -11.83 13.97 -26.28
CA HIS A 161 -12.15 15.29 -25.72
C HIS A 161 -11.26 15.57 -24.52
N MET A 162 -11.18 14.61 -23.59
CA MET A 162 -10.30 14.70 -22.42
C MET A 162 -8.82 14.91 -22.81
N CYS A 163 -8.30 14.18 -23.80
CA CYS A 163 -6.93 14.41 -24.29
C CYS A 163 -6.74 15.84 -24.84
N LYS A 164 -7.74 16.39 -25.54
CA LYS A 164 -7.67 17.75 -26.10
C LYS A 164 -7.67 18.83 -25.01
N GLU A 165 -8.51 18.69 -24.00
CA GLU A 165 -8.55 19.61 -22.84
C GLU A 165 -7.22 19.62 -22.07
N LEU A 166 -6.59 18.46 -21.95
CA LEU A 166 -5.29 18.32 -21.31
C LEU A 166 -4.11 18.74 -22.21
N GLY A 167 -4.36 19.28 -23.41
CA GLY A 167 -3.32 19.68 -24.37
C GLY A 167 -2.48 18.50 -24.90
N MET A 168 -3.01 17.28 -24.84
CA MET A 168 -2.31 16.05 -25.20
C MET A 168 -2.69 15.54 -26.59
N ASN A 169 -1.78 14.75 -27.17
CA ASN A 169 -2.01 14.13 -28.47
C ASN A 169 -3.22 13.18 -28.41
N THR A 170 -4.16 13.37 -29.33
CA THR A 170 -5.37 12.54 -29.47
C THR A 170 -5.12 11.27 -30.31
N LYS A 171 -3.94 11.16 -30.94
CA LYS A 171 -3.52 9.97 -31.70
C LYS A 171 -3.13 8.84 -30.74
N GLY A 172 -3.83 7.71 -30.87
CA GLY A 172 -3.52 6.49 -30.11
C GLY A 172 -4.76 5.66 -29.78
N ARG A 173 -4.53 4.47 -29.24
CA ARG A 173 -5.59 3.58 -28.76
C ARG A 173 -6.13 4.08 -27.43
N VAL A 174 -7.45 4.02 -27.25
CA VAL A 174 -8.09 4.25 -25.94
C VAL A 174 -7.60 3.19 -24.95
N PRO A 175 -7.07 3.57 -23.77
CA PRO A 175 -6.59 2.62 -22.78
C PRO A 175 -7.68 1.66 -22.30
N SER A 176 -7.31 0.42 -21.98
CA SER A 176 -8.25 -0.60 -21.50
C SER A 176 -8.94 -0.18 -20.20
N TRP A 177 -8.20 0.43 -19.27
CA TRP A 177 -8.75 0.89 -17.99
C TRP A 177 -9.85 1.96 -18.16
N PHE A 178 -9.78 2.78 -19.21
CA PHE A 178 -10.82 3.78 -19.48
C PHE A 178 -12.10 3.10 -19.99
N LYS A 179 -11.95 2.10 -20.86
CA LYS A 179 -13.07 1.28 -21.35
C LYS A 179 -13.72 0.42 -20.28
N GLU A 180 -12.97 0.04 -19.24
CA GLU A 180 -13.53 -0.67 -18.08
C GLU A 180 -14.47 0.21 -17.27
N ILE A 181 -14.22 1.52 -17.20
CA ILE A 181 -15.06 2.48 -16.47
C ILE A 181 -16.27 2.92 -17.30
N GLU A 182 -16.15 2.94 -18.64
CA GLU A 182 -17.23 3.29 -19.56
C GLU A 182 -18.33 2.20 -19.66
N LYS A 183 -18.07 0.99 -19.16
CA LYS A 183 -19.02 -0.13 -19.13
C LYS A 183 -20.01 0.00 -17.99
#